data_AF-A0A3C1DFW4-F1
#
_entry.id   AF-A0A3C1DFW4-F1
#
_cell.length_a   1.000
_cell.length_b   1.000
_cell.length_c   1.000
_cell.angle_alpha   90.00
_cell.angle_beta   90.00
_cell.angle_gamma   90.00
#
_symmetry.space_group_name_H-M   'P 1'
#
loop_
_entity.id
_entity.type
_entity.pdbx_description
1 polymer ?
#
loop_
_entity_poly.entity_id
_entity_poly.type
_entity_poly.pdbx_seq_one_letter_code
_entity_poly.pdbx_strand_id
1 'polypeptide(L)'
;TGILPIRKCGKHSALNLFTEYSMTNPRDIPHLFGFNASEVERLCGEFGMDYAEMGQWYDGYLLGDERIHVYNPRSVSGAISSRRYSSYWTDTETYEALQVYIDMDYEGLASDLLMMMDGARVPADVEGFANTMTEFRDKGDMYALLAHLGYLGYDRVERAVFIPNEEIRREFVNALRGGARPGLARLATESRELVRATCDGDEGYVADALERAHSWAAGPRYYNDEQALRAAVKFAYLAAIDDYLRIDELPGGRG
;
A
#
# COMPACT_ATOMS: atom_id res chain seq x y z
N THR A 1 -10.96 8.52 -4.31
CA THR A 1 -10.34 7.22 -4.67
C THR A 1 -11.35 6.12 -4.45
N GLY A 2 -11.23 4.95 -5.10
CA GLY A 2 -12.18 3.84 -4.88
C GLY A 2 -13.27 3.65 -5.94
N ILE A 3 -13.07 4.11 -7.18
CA ILE A 3 -14.04 3.89 -8.27
C ILE A 3 -13.30 3.29 -9.45
N LEU A 4 -13.71 2.07 -9.84
CA LEU A 4 -13.23 1.47 -11.07
C LEU A 4 -13.80 2.24 -12.26
N PRO A 5 -12.98 2.61 -13.25
CA PRO A 5 -13.50 3.20 -14.47
C PRO A 5 -14.36 2.20 -15.26
N ILE A 6 -15.02 2.65 -16.33
CA ILE A 6 -15.98 1.84 -17.08
C ILE A 6 -15.27 0.62 -17.72
N ARG A 7 -15.81 -0.58 -17.44
CA ARG A 7 -15.31 -1.86 -17.98
C ARG A 7 -15.36 -1.90 -19.50
N LYS A 8 -14.31 -2.44 -20.12
CA LYS A 8 -14.27 -2.73 -21.56
C LYS A 8 -14.98 -4.07 -21.85
N CYS A 9 -15.88 -4.11 -22.85
CA CYS A 9 -16.62 -5.33 -23.24
C CYS A 9 -15.94 -6.00 -24.44
N GLY A 10 -15.05 -6.97 -24.19
CA GLY A 10 -14.24 -7.60 -25.25
C GLY A 10 -13.11 -6.70 -25.72
N LYS A 11 -12.90 -6.56 -27.04
CA LYS A 11 -11.86 -5.65 -27.60
C LYS A 11 -12.27 -4.17 -27.59
N HIS A 12 -13.52 -3.86 -27.22
CA HIS A 12 -14.09 -2.51 -27.30
C HIS A 12 -14.85 -2.18 -26.02
N SER A 13 -14.81 -0.93 -25.57
CA SER A 13 -15.78 -0.44 -24.59
C SER A 13 -17.17 -0.45 -25.24
N ALA A 14 -18.21 -0.91 -24.54
CA ALA A 14 -19.60 -0.81 -25.05
C ALA A 14 -19.99 0.65 -25.34
N LEU A 15 -19.30 1.60 -24.68
CA LEU A 15 -19.30 3.03 -24.93
C LEU A 15 -17.85 3.45 -25.23
N ASN A 16 -17.52 3.82 -26.47
CA ASN A 16 -16.16 4.26 -26.86
C ASN A 16 -16.06 5.78 -27.11
N LEU A 17 -17.07 6.54 -26.69
CA LEU A 17 -17.26 7.96 -27.01
C LEU A 17 -17.00 8.91 -25.82
N PHE A 18 -16.42 8.43 -24.72
CA PHE A 18 -16.09 9.28 -23.56
C PHE A 18 -14.59 9.31 -23.31
N THR A 19 -14.12 10.45 -22.82
CA THR A 19 -12.74 10.59 -22.34
C THR A 19 -12.71 10.15 -20.88
N GLU A 20 -11.95 9.10 -20.60
CA GLU A 20 -11.74 8.59 -19.26
C GLU A 20 -10.64 9.38 -18.55
N TYR A 21 -10.93 9.75 -17.30
CA TYR A 21 -10.01 10.34 -16.33
C TYR A 21 -9.92 9.39 -15.16
N SER A 22 -8.72 9.00 -14.77
CA SER A 22 -8.50 7.98 -13.74
C SER A 22 -7.31 8.31 -12.86
N MET A 23 -7.13 7.55 -11.78
CA MET A 23 -5.98 7.70 -10.86
C MET A 23 -4.63 7.53 -11.57
N THR A 24 -4.56 6.72 -12.64
CA THR A 24 -3.32 6.49 -13.40
C THR A 24 -3.17 7.44 -14.59
N ASN A 25 -4.27 8.08 -15.02
CA ASN A 25 -4.29 9.07 -16.09
C ASN A 25 -5.32 10.18 -15.81
N PRO A 26 -4.98 11.14 -14.92
CA PRO A 26 -5.88 12.23 -14.54
C PRO A 26 -5.91 13.39 -15.55
N ARG A 27 -5.08 13.33 -16.61
CA ARG A 27 -4.95 14.34 -17.66
C ARG A 27 -4.82 15.76 -17.07
N ASP A 28 -5.71 16.69 -17.43
CA ASP A 28 -5.69 18.11 -17.10
C ASP A 28 -6.45 18.46 -15.80
N ILE A 29 -7.03 17.48 -15.10
CA ILE A 29 -7.80 17.72 -13.86
C ILE A 29 -7.31 17.00 -12.59
N PRO A 30 -6.00 16.78 -12.36
CA PRO A 30 -5.51 16.10 -11.15
C PRO A 30 -5.96 16.80 -9.85
N HIS A 31 -6.09 18.12 -9.86
CA HIS A 31 -6.54 18.94 -8.72
C HIS A 31 -8.01 18.73 -8.31
N LEU A 32 -8.81 18.00 -9.10
CA LEU A 32 -10.22 17.72 -8.80
C LEU A 32 -10.45 16.35 -8.16
N PHE A 33 -9.41 15.55 -7.97
CA PHE A 33 -9.52 14.19 -7.42
C PHE A 33 -9.59 14.13 -5.89
N GLY A 34 -9.27 15.23 -5.20
CA GLY A 34 -9.28 15.31 -3.74
C GLY A 34 -8.78 16.68 -3.26
N PHE A 35 -8.46 16.78 -1.97
CA PHE A 35 -7.84 18.00 -1.45
C PHE A 35 -6.39 18.09 -1.89
N ASN A 36 -5.93 19.30 -2.19
CA ASN A 36 -4.50 19.57 -2.40
C ASN A 36 -3.79 19.95 -1.09
N ALA A 37 -2.45 19.96 -1.11
CA ALA A 37 -1.62 20.28 0.05
C ALA A 37 -1.97 21.63 0.70
N SER A 38 -2.16 22.69 -0.08
CA SER A 38 -2.50 24.02 0.44
C SER A 38 -3.88 24.05 1.12
N GLU A 39 -4.85 23.31 0.60
CA GLU A 39 -6.17 23.19 1.21
C GLU A 39 -6.09 22.45 2.54
N VAL A 40 -5.32 21.36 2.60
CA VAL A 40 -5.13 20.57 3.83
C VAL A 40 -4.38 21.38 4.88
N GLU A 41 -3.33 22.11 4.50
CA GLU A 41 -2.58 22.99 5.42
C GLU A 41 -3.50 24.05 6.04
N ARG A 42 -4.33 24.71 5.21
CA ARG A 42 -5.31 25.69 5.67
C ARG A 42 -6.32 25.08 6.64
N LEU A 43 -6.86 23.90 6.32
CA LEU A 43 -7.79 23.18 7.17
C LEU A 43 -7.14 22.78 8.50
N CYS A 44 -5.89 22.32 8.49
CA CYS A 44 -5.16 22.00 9.72
C CYS A 44 -5.01 23.24 10.61
N GLY A 45 -4.66 24.39 10.02
CA GLY A 45 -4.57 25.67 10.74
C GLY A 45 -5.92 26.13 11.32
N GLU A 46 -7.01 25.97 10.57
CA GLU A 46 -8.36 26.38 11.01
C GLU A 46 -8.89 25.52 12.17
N PHE A 47 -8.61 24.21 12.15
CA PHE A 47 -9.15 23.25 13.12
C PHE A 47 -8.16 22.87 14.24
N GLY A 48 -6.95 23.41 14.23
CA GLY A 48 -5.91 23.16 15.23
C GLY A 48 -5.33 21.75 15.17
N MET A 49 -5.21 21.19 13.97
CA MET A 49 -4.61 19.88 13.71
C MET A 49 -3.16 20.05 13.24
N ASP A 50 -2.31 19.04 13.47
CA ASP A 50 -0.94 19.05 12.96
C ASP A 50 -0.92 18.67 11.48
N TYR A 51 -0.35 19.56 10.64
CA TYR A 51 -0.27 19.36 9.20
C TYR A 51 0.71 18.25 8.81
N ALA A 52 1.82 18.10 9.53
CA ALA A 52 2.80 17.05 9.23
C ALA A 52 2.21 15.66 9.55
N GLU A 53 1.50 15.51 10.66
CA GLU A 53 0.80 14.28 11.02
C GLU A 53 -0.36 13.98 10.06
N MET A 54 -1.11 15.00 9.62
CA MET A 54 -2.12 14.85 8.56
C MET A 54 -1.50 14.35 7.25
N GLY A 55 -0.31 14.88 6.91
CA GLY A 55 0.48 14.44 5.77
C GLY A 55 0.89 12.97 5.87
N GLN A 56 1.47 12.56 7.00
CA GLN A 56 1.86 11.15 7.22
C GLN A 56 0.68 10.18 7.08
N TRP A 57 -0.49 10.58 7.58
CA TRP A 57 -1.68 9.74 7.53
C TRP A 57 -2.36 9.67 6.17
N TYR A 58 -2.42 10.79 5.44
CA TYR A 58 -3.33 10.91 4.30
C TYR A 58 -2.72 11.46 3.01
N ASP A 59 -1.49 11.98 3.04
CA ASP A 59 -0.77 12.39 1.83
C ASP A 59 -0.06 11.21 1.18
N GLY A 60 -0.11 11.11 -0.13
CA GLY A 60 0.65 10.09 -0.84
C GLY A 60 0.21 9.81 -2.27
N TYR A 61 -0.98 10.26 -2.70
CA TYR A 61 -1.35 10.12 -4.10
C TYR A 61 -0.69 11.21 -4.92
N LEU A 62 0.07 10.79 -5.93
CA LEU A 62 0.72 11.69 -6.87
C LEU A 62 -0.01 11.60 -8.21
N LEU A 63 -0.63 12.69 -8.63
CA LEU A 63 -1.44 12.72 -9.84
C LEU A 63 -0.82 13.60 -10.94
N GLY A 64 -0.81 13.04 -12.15
CA GLY A 64 -0.32 13.72 -13.35
C GLY A 64 1.21 13.79 -13.43
N ASP A 65 1.71 14.39 -14.51
CA ASP A 65 3.15 14.50 -14.77
C ASP A 65 3.82 15.51 -13.81
N GLU A 66 3.04 16.40 -13.22
CA GLU A 66 3.46 17.38 -12.22
C GLU A 66 3.53 16.79 -10.80
N ARG A 67 3.14 15.52 -10.61
CA ARG A 67 3.10 14.84 -9.29
C ARG A 67 2.35 15.65 -8.23
N ILE A 68 1.15 16.08 -8.58
CA ILE A 68 0.32 16.86 -7.66
C ILE A 68 -0.12 15.94 -6.51
N HIS A 69 0.20 16.35 -5.29
CA HIS A 69 -0.21 15.68 -4.07
C HIS A 69 -1.73 15.82 -3.87
N VAL A 70 -2.41 14.69 -3.72
CA VAL A 70 -3.86 14.63 -3.53
C VAL A 70 -4.18 13.80 -2.30
N TYR A 71 -5.06 14.35 -1.47
CA TYR A 71 -5.52 13.74 -0.23
C TYR A 71 -6.96 13.25 -0.39
N ASN A 72 -7.26 12.10 0.20
CA ASN A 72 -8.62 11.57 0.18
C ASN A 72 -9.60 12.49 0.95
N PRO A 73 -10.68 12.99 0.33
CA PRO A 73 -11.60 13.91 1.00
C PRO A 73 -12.29 13.34 2.24
N ARG A 74 -12.64 12.04 2.22
CA ARG A 74 -13.29 11.37 3.35
C ARG A 74 -12.35 11.23 4.53
N SER A 75 -11.07 10.94 4.27
CA SER A 75 -10.05 10.81 5.30
C SER A 75 -9.74 12.14 5.97
N VAL A 76 -9.44 13.17 5.19
CA VAL A 76 -9.19 14.53 5.71
C VAL A 76 -10.39 15.07 6.47
N SER A 77 -11.60 14.96 5.89
CA SER A 77 -12.82 15.44 6.55
C SER A 77 -13.13 14.65 7.82
N GLY A 78 -12.90 13.33 7.81
CA GLY A 78 -13.08 12.47 8.97
C GLY A 78 -12.12 12.83 10.11
N ALA A 79 -10.85 13.06 9.78
CA ALA A 79 -9.83 13.45 10.74
C ALA A 79 -10.14 14.81 11.37
N ILE A 80 -10.51 15.80 10.55
CA ILE A 80 -10.91 17.13 11.03
C ILE A 80 -12.15 17.06 11.92
N SER A 81 -13.19 16.33 11.49
CA SER A 81 -14.47 16.28 12.20
C SER A 81 -14.35 15.58 13.56
N SER A 82 -13.51 14.55 13.64
CA SER A 82 -13.28 13.77 14.87
C SER A 82 -12.12 14.28 15.73
N ARG A 83 -11.28 15.18 15.18
CA ARG A 83 -9.98 15.60 15.73
C ARG A 83 -9.06 14.43 16.07
N ARG A 84 -9.03 13.41 15.21
CA ARG A 84 -8.23 12.20 15.42
C ARG A 84 -7.71 11.67 14.08
N TYR A 85 -6.47 11.22 14.06
CA TYR A 85 -5.92 10.45 12.94
C TYR A 85 -6.31 8.97 13.08
N SER A 86 -6.94 8.43 12.06
CA SER A 86 -7.48 7.06 12.01
C SER A 86 -7.78 6.66 10.56
N SER A 87 -8.06 5.38 10.32
CA SER A 87 -8.69 4.96 9.06
C SER A 87 -10.13 5.46 8.99
N TYR A 88 -10.47 6.17 7.92
CA TYR A 88 -11.77 6.79 7.66
C TYR A 88 -12.30 6.45 6.25
N TRP A 89 -11.39 6.20 5.30
CA TRP A 89 -11.74 5.77 3.96
C TRP A 89 -12.30 4.34 3.97
N THR A 90 -11.75 3.48 4.82
CA THR A 90 -12.13 2.06 4.92
C THR A 90 -13.39 1.77 5.70
N ASP A 91 -14.01 2.76 6.34
CA ASP A 91 -15.39 2.62 6.85
C ASP A 91 -16.40 2.40 5.70
N THR A 92 -16.00 2.60 4.44
CA THR A 92 -16.85 2.49 3.25
C THR A 92 -16.50 1.34 2.30
N GLU A 93 -15.29 0.77 2.42
CA GLU A 93 -14.84 -0.43 1.70
C GLU A 93 -14.12 -1.38 2.66
N THR A 94 -14.63 -2.60 2.76
CA THR A 94 -14.18 -3.65 3.68
C THR A 94 -12.83 -4.24 3.24
N TYR A 95 -11.87 -4.39 4.15
CA TYR A 95 -10.54 -5.02 3.90
C TYR A 95 -10.66 -6.41 3.26
N GLU A 96 -11.80 -7.09 3.44
CA GLU A 96 -12.17 -8.34 2.80
C GLU A 96 -12.12 -8.27 1.27
N ALA A 97 -12.41 -7.11 0.67
CA ALA A 97 -12.32 -6.91 -0.78
C ALA A 97 -10.85 -6.88 -1.25
N LEU A 98 -9.98 -6.22 -0.49
CA LEU A 98 -8.53 -6.21 -0.75
C LEU A 98 -7.93 -7.61 -0.57
N GLN A 99 -8.36 -8.33 0.47
CA GLN A 99 -7.88 -9.65 0.81
C GLN A 99 -8.02 -10.64 -0.35
N VAL A 100 -9.10 -10.57 -1.14
CA VAL A 100 -9.28 -11.44 -2.32
C VAL A 100 -8.13 -11.30 -3.33
N TYR A 101 -7.65 -10.07 -3.56
CA TYR A 101 -6.59 -9.79 -4.51
C TYR A 101 -5.21 -10.19 -3.97
N ILE A 102 -4.98 -9.98 -2.67
CA ILE A 102 -3.77 -10.46 -1.99
C ILE A 102 -3.73 -11.99 -1.99
N ASP A 103 -4.85 -12.64 -1.67
CA ASP A 103 -4.97 -14.08 -1.61
C ASP A 103 -4.85 -14.75 -2.99
N MET A 104 -5.05 -14.00 -4.08
CA MET A 104 -4.76 -14.45 -5.45
C MET A 104 -3.25 -14.52 -5.72
N ASP A 105 -2.45 -13.59 -5.16
CA ASP A 105 -0.99 -13.48 -5.30
C ASP A 105 -0.48 -13.72 -6.72
N TYR A 106 -1.15 -13.05 -7.64
CA TYR A 106 -0.87 -13.19 -9.06
C TYR A 106 0.59 -12.81 -9.33
N GLU A 107 1.36 -13.79 -9.82
CA GLU A 107 2.80 -13.68 -10.13
C GLU A 107 3.70 -13.22 -8.95
N GLY A 108 3.27 -13.31 -7.69
CA GLY A 108 4.05 -12.86 -6.53
C GLY A 108 3.77 -11.41 -6.10
N LEU A 109 2.54 -10.93 -6.32
CA LEU A 109 2.04 -9.65 -5.82
C LEU A 109 2.30 -9.44 -4.31
N ALA A 110 2.21 -10.51 -3.51
CA ALA A 110 2.43 -10.41 -2.07
C ALA A 110 3.84 -9.90 -1.76
N SER A 111 4.86 -10.40 -2.44
CA SER A 111 6.26 -9.96 -2.29
C SER A 111 6.41 -8.47 -2.61
N ASP A 112 5.81 -8.00 -3.70
CA ASP A 112 5.85 -6.59 -4.10
C ASP A 112 5.13 -5.69 -3.07
N LEU A 113 4.00 -6.14 -2.52
CA LEU A 113 3.30 -5.45 -1.43
C LEU A 113 4.18 -5.31 -0.19
N LEU A 114 4.95 -6.34 0.19
CA LEU A 114 5.89 -6.25 1.31
C LEU A 114 6.96 -5.21 1.08
N MET A 115 7.55 -5.17 -0.11
CA MET A 115 8.53 -4.16 -0.46
C MET A 115 7.91 -2.76 -0.36
N MET A 116 6.69 -2.57 -0.88
CA MET A 116 5.98 -1.29 -0.80
C MET A 116 5.58 -0.91 0.63
N MET A 117 5.32 -1.87 1.52
CA MET A 117 5.09 -1.60 2.95
C MET A 117 6.34 -1.00 3.62
N ASP A 118 7.52 -1.27 3.06
CA ASP A 118 8.76 -0.63 3.47
C ASP A 118 9.06 0.70 2.76
N GLY A 119 8.11 1.21 1.98
CA GLY A 119 8.26 2.46 1.24
C GLY A 119 8.96 2.29 -0.11
N ALA A 120 9.25 1.05 -0.54
CA ALA A 120 9.76 0.82 -1.88
C ALA A 120 8.72 1.20 -2.94
N ARG A 121 9.22 1.56 -4.13
CA ARG A 121 8.41 1.79 -5.32
C ARG A 121 8.66 0.64 -6.30
N VAL A 122 7.60 0.02 -6.78
CA VAL A 122 7.69 -1.14 -7.66
C VAL A 122 7.34 -0.72 -9.09
N PRO A 123 8.22 -0.95 -10.08
CA PRO A 123 7.92 -0.66 -11.49
C PRO A 123 6.64 -1.38 -11.93
N ALA A 124 5.75 -0.64 -12.58
CA ALA A 124 4.43 -1.12 -12.98
C ALA A 124 4.05 -0.58 -14.35
N ASP A 125 3.75 -1.50 -15.27
CA ASP A 125 3.12 -1.15 -16.54
C ASP A 125 1.60 -1.25 -16.41
N VAL A 126 0.94 -0.14 -16.11
CA VAL A 126 -0.52 -0.08 -15.94
C VAL A 126 -1.26 0.17 -17.26
N GLU A 127 -0.54 0.22 -18.39
CA GLU A 127 -1.14 0.51 -19.69
C GLU A 127 -1.97 -0.65 -20.22
N GLY A 128 -3.06 -0.31 -20.92
CA GLY A 128 -3.94 -1.29 -21.53
C GLY A 128 -4.89 -2.01 -20.56
N PHE A 129 -4.88 -1.67 -19.26
CA PHE A 129 -5.82 -2.22 -18.29
C PHE A 129 -7.26 -2.11 -18.80
N ALA A 130 -8.00 -3.21 -18.64
CA ALA A 130 -9.34 -3.38 -19.21
C ALA A 130 -10.47 -2.97 -18.27
N ASN A 131 -10.14 -2.35 -17.13
CA ASN A 131 -11.10 -1.98 -16.07
C ASN A 131 -11.91 -3.19 -15.61
N THR A 132 -11.20 -4.26 -15.25
CA THR A 132 -11.76 -5.55 -14.85
C THR A 132 -11.32 -5.94 -13.45
N MET A 133 -12.19 -6.64 -12.74
CA MET A 133 -11.96 -7.10 -11.36
C MET A 133 -11.57 -8.60 -11.30
N THR A 134 -11.64 -9.31 -12.43
CA THR A 134 -11.59 -10.79 -12.45
C THR A 134 -10.63 -11.39 -13.47
N GLU A 135 -10.21 -10.64 -14.49
CA GLU A 135 -9.44 -11.16 -15.63
C GLU A 135 -8.16 -10.34 -15.82
N PHE A 136 -7.04 -10.81 -15.28
CA PHE A 136 -5.76 -10.10 -15.30
C PHE A 136 -4.80 -10.73 -16.31
N ARG A 137 -4.11 -9.90 -17.11
CA ARG A 137 -3.10 -10.35 -18.08
C ARG A 137 -1.71 -10.52 -17.47
N ASP A 138 -1.38 -9.63 -16.53
CA ASP A 138 -0.08 -9.52 -15.87
C ASP A 138 -0.25 -8.78 -14.52
N LYS A 139 0.86 -8.61 -13.77
CA LYS A 139 0.87 -7.79 -12.54
C LYS A 139 0.47 -6.33 -12.78
N GLY A 140 0.75 -5.80 -13.96
CA GLY A 140 0.40 -4.43 -14.34
C GLY A 140 -1.09 -4.18 -14.23
N ASP A 141 -1.92 -5.12 -14.69
CA ASP A 141 -3.37 -5.07 -14.55
C ASP A 141 -3.82 -5.10 -13.07
N MET A 142 -3.15 -5.89 -12.22
CA MET A 142 -3.43 -5.92 -10.77
C MET A 142 -3.06 -4.58 -10.11
N TYR A 143 -1.91 -4.02 -10.45
CA TYR A 143 -1.48 -2.72 -9.96
C TYR A 143 -2.40 -1.59 -10.41
N ALA A 144 -2.83 -1.61 -11.67
CA ALA A 144 -3.80 -0.67 -12.19
C ALA A 144 -5.13 -0.74 -11.43
N LEU A 145 -5.61 -1.96 -11.15
CA LEU A 145 -6.81 -2.18 -10.35
C LEU A 145 -6.66 -1.59 -8.95
N LEU A 146 -5.61 -1.97 -8.22
CA LEU A 146 -5.37 -1.50 -6.85
C LEU A 146 -5.17 0.02 -6.80
N ALA A 147 -4.56 0.63 -7.82
CA ALA A 147 -4.45 2.08 -7.92
C ALA A 147 -5.80 2.77 -8.15
N HIS A 148 -6.69 2.20 -8.98
CA HIS A 148 -8.05 2.71 -9.18
C HIS A 148 -8.92 2.59 -7.94
N LEU A 149 -8.77 1.49 -7.21
CA LEU A 149 -9.40 1.29 -5.91
C LEU A 149 -8.82 2.22 -4.84
N GLY A 150 -7.64 2.82 -5.04
CA GLY A 150 -7.00 3.66 -4.04
C GLY A 150 -6.23 2.86 -2.98
N TYR A 151 -5.93 1.59 -3.22
CA TYR A 151 -4.98 0.85 -2.37
C TYR A 151 -3.52 1.15 -2.75
N LEU A 152 -3.26 1.62 -3.97
CA LEU A 152 -1.91 2.03 -4.38
C LEU A 152 -1.91 3.45 -4.94
N GLY A 153 -0.82 4.17 -4.72
CA GLY A 153 -0.43 5.33 -5.53
C GLY A 153 0.27 4.87 -6.81
N TYR A 154 0.15 5.64 -7.89
CA TYR A 154 0.89 5.41 -9.12
C TYR A 154 1.63 6.69 -9.53
N ASP A 155 2.95 6.64 -9.55
CA ASP A 155 3.78 7.72 -10.07
C ASP A 155 3.98 7.51 -11.57
N ARG A 156 3.33 8.37 -12.37
CA ARG A 156 3.38 8.27 -13.84
C ARG A 156 4.77 8.58 -14.41
N VAL A 157 5.57 9.40 -13.74
CA VAL A 157 6.91 9.79 -14.19
C VAL A 157 7.88 8.62 -14.00
N GLU A 158 7.82 7.96 -12.84
CA GLU A 158 8.65 6.78 -12.55
C GLU A 158 8.07 5.47 -13.09
N ARG A 159 6.80 5.49 -13.54
CA ARG A 159 6.02 4.29 -13.91
C ARG A 159 6.08 3.23 -12.81
N ALA A 160 5.79 3.65 -11.58
CA ALA A 160 5.90 2.80 -10.41
C ALA A 160 4.69 2.95 -9.49
N VAL A 161 4.32 1.85 -8.83
CA VAL A 161 3.32 1.85 -7.76
C VAL A 161 3.96 1.80 -6.38
N PHE A 162 3.22 2.29 -5.39
CA PHE A 162 3.64 2.36 -4.00
C PHE A 162 2.43 2.45 -3.06
N ILE A 163 2.63 2.17 -1.78
CA ILE A 163 1.63 2.41 -0.74
C ILE A 163 1.66 3.91 -0.39
N PRO A 164 0.55 4.65 -0.57
CA PRO A 164 0.59 6.11 -0.55
C PRO A 164 0.83 6.67 0.86
N ASN A 165 0.16 6.13 1.87
CA ASN A 165 0.12 6.75 3.20
C ASN A 165 -0.08 5.71 4.32
N GLU A 166 -0.06 6.18 5.57
CA GLU A 166 -0.22 5.31 6.75
C GLU A 166 -1.59 4.65 6.84
N GLU A 167 -2.67 5.36 6.46
CA GLU A 167 -4.02 4.80 6.44
C GLU A 167 -4.07 3.53 5.58
N ILE A 168 -3.58 3.60 4.34
CA ILE A 168 -3.58 2.46 3.42
C ILE A 168 -2.59 1.38 3.83
N ARG A 169 -1.43 1.75 4.39
CA ARG A 169 -0.45 0.77 4.91
C ARG A 169 -1.08 -0.13 5.97
N ARG A 170 -1.86 0.42 6.88
CA ARG A 170 -2.57 -0.33 7.95
C ARG A 170 -3.61 -1.28 7.38
N GLU A 171 -4.27 -0.92 6.29
CA GLU A 171 -5.23 -1.80 5.63
C GLU A 171 -4.55 -3.01 4.98
N PHE A 172 -3.38 -2.84 4.38
CA PHE A 172 -2.58 -3.98 3.94
C PHE A 172 -2.20 -4.87 5.12
N VAL A 173 -1.77 -4.30 6.26
CA VAL A 173 -1.48 -5.08 7.47
C VAL A 173 -2.71 -5.87 7.92
N ASN A 174 -3.89 -5.25 7.94
CA ASN A 174 -5.14 -5.91 8.34
C ASN A 174 -5.53 -7.04 7.38
N ALA A 175 -5.52 -6.77 6.07
CA ALA A 175 -5.85 -7.77 5.06
C ALA A 175 -4.87 -8.95 5.07
N LEU A 176 -3.59 -8.68 5.33
CA LEU A 176 -2.56 -9.71 5.52
C LEU A 176 -2.81 -10.54 6.79
N ARG A 177 -3.22 -9.92 7.90
CA ARG A 177 -3.56 -10.65 9.15
C ARG A 177 -4.84 -11.48 9.04
N GLY A 178 -5.84 -11.01 8.28
CA GLY A 178 -7.14 -11.68 8.08
C GLY A 178 -7.17 -12.73 6.96
N GLY A 179 -6.10 -12.80 6.16
CA GLY A 179 -5.90 -13.68 5.00
C GLY A 179 -6.27 -15.15 5.20
N ALA A 180 -6.87 -15.80 4.19
CA ALA A 180 -7.13 -17.24 4.19
C ALA A 180 -5.87 -18.08 3.90
N ARG A 181 -4.73 -17.42 3.67
CA ARG A 181 -3.42 -18.04 3.43
C ARG A 181 -2.78 -18.49 4.74
N PRO A 182 -2.64 -19.82 4.97
CA PRO A 182 -2.09 -20.35 6.21
C PRO A 182 -0.68 -19.86 6.51
N GLY A 183 0.13 -19.55 5.49
CA GLY A 183 1.50 -19.04 5.66
C GLY A 183 1.57 -17.65 6.29
N LEU A 184 0.57 -16.79 6.05
CA LEU A 184 0.60 -15.37 6.44
C LEU A 184 0.00 -15.13 7.81
N ALA A 185 -1.12 -15.79 8.11
CA ALA A 185 -1.64 -15.91 9.48
C ALA A 185 -0.63 -16.61 10.40
N ARG A 186 0.11 -17.60 9.86
CA ARG A 186 1.22 -18.25 10.56
C ARG A 186 2.38 -17.29 10.78
N LEU A 187 2.80 -16.50 9.80
CA LEU A 187 3.85 -15.49 9.99
C LEU A 187 3.43 -14.39 10.98
N ALA A 188 2.17 -13.97 11.02
CA ALA A 188 1.67 -13.05 12.06
C ALA A 188 1.66 -13.67 13.47
N THR A 189 1.40 -14.98 13.58
CA THR A 189 1.47 -15.72 14.84
C THR A 189 2.93 -15.96 15.27
N GLU A 190 3.76 -16.44 14.33
CA GLU A 190 5.21 -16.62 14.48
C GLU A 190 5.90 -15.29 14.78
N SER A 191 5.37 -14.16 14.32
CA SER A 191 5.91 -12.83 14.62
C SER A 191 5.89 -12.50 16.11
N ARG A 192 4.82 -12.85 16.83
CA ARG A 192 4.75 -12.65 18.30
C ARG A 192 5.70 -13.58 19.03
N GLU A 193 5.83 -14.82 18.58
CA GLU A 193 6.79 -15.78 19.13
C GLU A 193 8.23 -15.35 18.82
N LEU A 194 8.48 -14.82 17.64
CA LEU A 194 9.77 -14.30 17.21
C LEU A 194 10.19 -13.11 18.07
N VAL A 195 9.29 -12.18 18.38
CA VAL A 195 9.56 -11.09 19.33
C VAL A 195 10.00 -11.66 20.69
N ARG A 196 9.27 -12.64 21.22
CA ARG A 196 9.62 -13.28 22.50
C ARG A 196 10.98 -13.97 22.44
N ALA A 197 11.20 -14.81 21.42
CA ALA A 197 12.46 -15.48 21.17
C ALA A 197 13.64 -14.50 21.05
N THR A 198 13.41 -13.34 20.42
CA THR A 198 14.41 -12.27 20.32
C THR A 198 14.72 -11.66 21.68
N CYS A 199 13.71 -11.40 22.51
CA CYS A 199 13.90 -10.91 23.87
C CYS A 199 14.59 -11.95 24.78
N ASP A 200 14.31 -13.23 24.57
CA ASP A 200 14.84 -14.35 25.35
C ASP A 200 16.23 -14.81 24.87
N GLY A 201 16.72 -14.28 23.74
CA GLY A 201 18.02 -14.64 23.15
C GLY A 201 18.05 -16.01 22.48
N ASP A 202 16.91 -16.53 22.02
CA ASP A 202 16.83 -17.80 21.28
C ASP A 202 17.23 -17.60 19.81
N GLU A 203 18.55 -17.57 19.58
CA GLU A 203 19.16 -17.36 18.27
C GLU A 203 18.71 -18.39 17.23
N GLY A 204 18.49 -19.63 17.64
CA GLY A 204 18.10 -20.72 16.73
C GLY A 204 16.69 -20.53 16.19
N TYR A 205 15.73 -20.23 17.07
CA TYR A 205 14.37 -19.93 16.64
C TYR A 205 14.33 -18.66 15.78
N VAL A 206 15.07 -17.61 16.16
CA VAL A 206 15.14 -16.35 15.40
C VAL A 206 15.65 -16.59 13.98
N ALA A 207 16.76 -17.32 13.82
CA ALA A 207 17.32 -17.63 12.51
C ALA A 207 16.33 -18.42 11.63
N ASP A 208 15.73 -19.48 12.19
CA ASP A 208 14.78 -20.32 11.46
C ASP A 208 13.52 -19.53 11.04
N ALA A 209 13.02 -18.65 11.92
CA ALA A 209 11.86 -17.81 11.63
C ALA A 209 12.15 -16.76 10.54
N LEU A 210 13.31 -16.12 10.60
CA LEU A 210 13.75 -15.18 9.58
C LEU A 210 13.98 -15.87 8.23
N GLU A 211 14.55 -17.08 8.21
CA GLU A 211 14.74 -17.82 6.97
C GLU A 211 13.40 -18.23 6.33
N ARG A 212 12.40 -18.60 7.13
CA ARG A 212 11.04 -18.86 6.64
C ARG A 212 10.39 -17.59 6.08
N ALA A 213 10.48 -16.48 6.81
CA ALA A 213 9.94 -15.19 6.36
C ALA A 213 10.62 -14.72 5.08
N HIS A 214 11.93 -14.90 4.97
CA HIS A 214 12.73 -14.55 3.80
C HIS A 214 12.43 -15.44 2.59
N SER A 215 12.33 -16.75 2.78
CA SER A 215 11.94 -17.69 1.72
C SER A 215 10.53 -17.43 1.18
N TRP A 216 9.68 -16.83 2.01
CA TRP A 216 8.33 -16.43 1.63
C TRP A 216 8.31 -15.04 0.97
N ALA A 217 9.02 -14.06 1.53
CA ALA A 217 9.04 -12.68 1.07
C ALA A 217 9.85 -12.48 -0.22
N ALA A 218 10.93 -13.25 -0.41
CA ALA A 218 11.79 -13.15 -1.57
C ALA A 218 11.38 -14.17 -2.64
N GLY A 219 10.84 -13.67 -3.75
CA GLY A 219 10.74 -14.50 -4.97
C GLY A 219 12.14 -14.94 -5.43
N PRO A 220 12.27 -16.01 -6.25
CA PRO A 220 13.57 -16.57 -6.63
C PRO A 220 14.56 -15.58 -7.27
N ARG A 221 14.06 -14.46 -7.82
CA ARG A 221 14.88 -13.41 -8.45
C ARG A 221 15.53 -12.44 -7.46
N TYR A 222 15.01 -12.30 -6.25
CA TYR A 222 15.44 -11.26 -5.30
C TYR A 222 15.93 -11.84 -3.96
N TYR A 223 16.19 -13.14 -3.89
CA TYR A 223 16.64 -13.81 -2.66
C TYR A 223 17.93 -13.23 -2.05
N ASN A 224 18.82 -12.63 -2.84
CA ASN A 224 20.06 -12.03 -2.32
C ASN A 224 20.05 -10.50 -2.40
N ASP A 225 18.87 -9.88 -2.41
CA ASP A 225 18.71 -8.43 -2.48
C ASP A 225 18.54 -7.82 -1.07
N GLU A 226 19.24 -6.72 -0.78
CA GLU A 226 19.20 -6.06 0.53
C GLU A 226 17.77 -5.60 0.88
N GLN A 227 17.02 -5.09 -0.10
CA GLN A 227 15.64 -4.65 0.12
C GLN A 227 14.73 -5.84 0.40
N ALA A 228 14.98 -6.99 -0.25
CA ALA A 228 14.25 -8.22 0.03
C ALA A 228 14.53 -8.75 1.45
N LEU A 229 15.79 -8.72 1.90
CA LEU A 229 16.15 -9.10 3.27
C LEU A 229 15.54 -8.14 4.30
N ARG A 230 15.64 -6.84 4.06
CA ARG A 230 15.04 -5.81 4.91
C ARG A 230 13.53 -5.98 5.02
N ALA A 231 12.85 -6.20 3.89
CA ALA A 231 11.42 -6.47 3.84
C ALA A 231 11.07 -7.76 4.58
N ALA A 232 11.84 -8.83 4.40
CA ALA A 232 11.64 -10.10 5.09
C ALA A 232 11.76 -9.98 6.61
N VAL A 233 12.78 -9.27 7.11
CA VAL A 233 12.94 -9.00 8.55
C VAL A 233 11.75 -8.20 9.06
N LYS A 234 11.41 -7.08 8.41
CA LYS A 234 10.27 -6.24 8.81
C LYS A 234 8.96 -7.01 8.82
N PHE A 235 8.79 -7.91 7.86
CA PHE A 235 7.63 -8.77 7.77
C PHE A 235 7.58 -9.84 8.86
N ALA A 236 8.71 -10.45 9.18
CA ALA A 236 8.80 -11.41 10.28
C ALA A 236 8.40 -10.75 11.62
N TYR A 237 8.64 -9.44 11.79
CA TYR A 237 8.23 -8.65 12.95
C TYR A 237 6.92 -7.86 12.75
N LEU A 238 6.11 -8.17 11.73
CA LEU A 238 4.91 -7.40 11.39
C LEU A 238 3.88 -7.32 12.53
N ALA A 239 3.77 -8.34 13.38
CA ALA A 239 2.88 -8.31 14.54
C ALA A 239 3.41 -7.42 15.68
N ALA A 240 4.68 -7.05 15.65
CA ALA A 240 5.33 -6.20 16.64
C ALA A 240 5.17 -4.69 16.36
N ILE A 241 4.75 -4.32 15.13
CA ILE A 241 4.61 -2.91 14.71
C ILE A 241 3.66 -2.12 15.62
N ASP A 242 2.63 -2.77 16.18
CA ASP A 242 1.67 -2.10 17.06
C ASP A 242 2.20 -1.91 18.49
N ASP A 243 3.18 -2.70 18.91
CA ASP A 243 3.66 -2.78 20.30
C ASP A 243 5.07 -2.18 20.51
N TYR A 244 5.83 -1.96 19.43
CA TYR A 244 7.24 -1.55 19.49
C TYR A 244 7.54 -0.35 18.60
N LEU A 245 8.45 0.52 19.08
CA LEU A 245 8.96 1.64 18.30
C LEU A 245 9.87 1.12 17.17
N ARG A 246 9.50 1.42 15.94
CA ARG A 246 10.31 1.13 14.76
C ARG A 246 11.40 2.20 14.58
N ILE A 247 12.66 1.76 14.58
CA ILE A 247 13.81 2.58 14.22
C ILE A 247 14.48 1.88 13.03
N ASP A 248 14.41 2.49 11.85
CA ASP A 248 14.88 1.86 10.62
C ASP A 248 16.39 1.79 10.53
N GLU A 249 17.08 2.87 10.90
CA GLU A 249 18.54 2.94 10.91
C GLU A 249 18.99 3.84 12.07
N LEU A 250 20.00 3.38 12.82
CA LEU A 250 20.69 4.21 13.79
C LEU A 250 21.90 4.85 13.08
N PRO A 251 22.17 6.15 13.28
CA PRO A 251 23.29 6.86 12.64
C PRO A 251 24.69 6.41 13.10
N GLY A 252 24.82 5.23 13.72
CA GLY A 252 26.08 4.67 14.22
C GLY A 252 26.75 3.65 13.28
N GLY A 253 26.07 3.20 12.21
CA GLY A 253 26.63 2.24 11.26
C GLY A 253 27.56 2.91 10.25
N ARG A 254 28.77 2.38 10.07
CA ARG A 254 29.58 2.64 8.87
C ARG A 254 29.11 1.67 7.77
N GLY A 255 28.03 2.05 7.09
CA GLY A 255 27.69 1.52 5.77
C GLY A 255 28.50 2.27 4.71
#